data_AF-A0A5C4RLQ1-F1
#
_entry.id   AF-A0A5C4RLQ1-F1
#
_cell.length_a   1.000
_cell.length_b   1.000
_cell.length_c   1.000
_cell.angle_alpha   90.00
_cell.angle_beta   90.00
_cell.angle_gamma   90.00
#
_symmetry.space_group_name_H-M   'P 1'
#
loop_
_entity.id
_entity.type
_entity.pdbx_description
1 polymer ?
#
loop_
_entity_poly.entity_id
_entity_poly.type
_entity_poly.pdbx_seq_one_letter_code
_entity_poly.pdbx_strand_id
1 'polypeptide(L)'
;MINKNNKYLSEDDQISCDFDSEVVIGLVGAVGTDLEIIKDSITQKLNAFRYYVQEVRISSEIISVLRDIPSTKDNYERISYLMSEGNYLREASLDNSILALAAAAKINKGRGKKNALPIPSVRKAYIINSLKHPDEVNALRDIYANGFFLIGVYTSESQRIKNLTVDKCIDEVKAKELINRDSNEGNKWGQHTRDTYELSDFFVSYDGNKNRTDNNIWRILDLIFGNPYVTPTFDEYAMFMAFSASLRSGDLSRQVGAVLTKDKNIISTGANDVPRFGGGLYWPDYVGDVIEDAENGRDYKIGEDSNAKQKRLIIEDILKDILDEKKEIFKEYLLQSKIKDITEYGRVVHAEMEAILACARSNISTHNGILYCTTFPCHNCAKHIVASGIKRVVYIEPYPKSKAFDFHPDSISIPEEEISNSKVIFEPFVGVGPRCFFNLFSTNLGVGYKIKRKDQDGKAVRWHRKNGKLRMQMLPLSYMEREAQSLINVDNLIEELKK
;
A
#
# COMPACT_ATOMS: atom_id res chain seq x y z
N MET A 1 -0.48 63.05 6.26
CA MET A 1 0.20 62.49 7.46
C MET A 1 -0.04 60.99 7.47
N ILE A 2 0.95 60.22 6.98
CA ILE A 2 0.90 58.76 6.96
C ILE A 2 1.29 58.30 8.37
N ASN A 3 0.39 57.56 9.02
CA ASN A 3 0.57 57.04 10.37
C ASN A 3 1.60 55.91 10.33
N LYS A 4 2.88 56.24 10.56
CA LYS A 4 3.98 55.27 10.72
C LYS A 4 3.85 54.62 12.10
N ASN A 5 3.08 53.54 12.21
CA ASN A 5 3.11 52.66 13.39
C ASN A 5 2.75 51.20 13.06
N ASN A 6 3.17 50.70 11.89
CA ASN A 6 3.35 49.25 11.73
C ASN A 6 4.66 48.88 12.41
N LYS A 7 4.60 48.58 13.71
CA LYS A 7 5.58 47.72 14.35
C LYS A 7 5.51 46.38 13.63
N TYR A 8 6.47 46.12 12.76
CA TYR A 8 6.81 44.75 12.42
C TYR A 8 7.13 44.05 13.75
N LEU A 9 6.37 42.99 14.05
CA LEU A 9 6.66 42.09 15.15
C LEU A 9 8.14 41.70 15.04
N SER A 10 8.86 41.82 16.16
CA SER A 10 10.25 41.39 16.24
C SER A 10 10.34 39.90 15.84
N GLU A 11 11.48 39.46 15.30
CA GLU A 11 11.68 38.04 14.94
C GLU A 11 11.48 37.10 16.15
N ASP A 12 11.53 37.62 17.39
CA ASP A 12 11.29 36.89 18.63
C ASP A 12 9.80 36.80 19.03
N ASP A 13 8.90 37.60 18.43
CA ASP A 13 7.44 37.58 18.69
C ASP A 13 6.64 36.79 17.64
N GLN A 14 7.32 36.11 16.71
CA GLN A 14 6.69 34.98 16.01
C GLN A 14 6.39 33.93 17.07
N ILE A 15 5.11 33.77 17.41
CA ILE A 15 4.57 32.62 18.16
C ILE A 15 5.45 31.41 17.83
N SER A 16 6.08 30.85 18.85
CA SER A 16 6.91 29.66 18.71
C SER A 16 6.07 28.55 18.07
N CYS A 17 6.07 28.47 16.74
CA CYS A 17 5.43 27.43 15.95
C CYS A 17 6.26 26.14 16.03
N ASP A 18 6.73 25.83 17.23
CA ASP A 18 7.32 24.58 17.63
C ASP A 18 6.16 23.59 17.83
N PHE A 19 5.44 23.30 16.74
CA PHE A 19 4.26 22.44 16.78
C PHE A 19 4.69 21.00 17.03
N ASP A 20 4.37 20.50 18.23
CA ASP A 20 4.26 19.07 18.51
C ASP A 20 2.97 18.54 17.84
N SER A 21 3.04 18.39 16.51
CA SER A 21 1.92 17.98 15.64
C SER A 21 1.37 16.60 16.01
N GLU A 22 0.09 16.40 15.74
CA GLU A 22 -0.55 15.09 15.80
C GLU A 22 -0.04 14.16 14.71
N VAL A 23 -0.25 12.86 14.87
CA VAL A 23 0.02 11.86 13.82
C VAL A 23 -1.17 10.91 13.71
N VAL A 24 -1.54 10.55 12.49
CA VAL A 24 -2.59 9.56 12.23
C VAL A 24 -1.94 8.35 11.55
N ILE A 25 -2.17 7.17 12.11
CA ILE A 25 -1.62 5.91 11.61
C ILE A 25 -2.79 5.01 11.24
N GLY A 26 -2.92 4.68 9.96
CA GLY A 26 -3.84 3.64 9.50
C GLY A 26 -3.17 2.27 9.57
N LEU A 27 -3.91 1.25 10.00
CA LEU A 27 -3.48 -0.14 9.89
C LEU A 27 -4.29 -0.85 8.81
N VAL A 28 -3.59 -1.60 7.96
CA VAL A 28 -4.19 -2.51 6.99
C VAL A 28 -3.55 -3.89 7.15
N GLY A 29 -4.40 -4.91 7.23
CA GLY A 29 -3.99 -6.31 7.30
C GLY A 29 -5.14 -7.19 6.89
N ALA A 30 -4.84 -8.29 6.20
CA ALA A 30 -5.85 -9.24 5.78
C ALA A 30 -6.50 -9.92 6.99
N VAL A 31 -7.73 -10.42 6.82
CA VAL A 31 -8.41 -11.19 7.87
C VAL A 31 -7.53 -12.35 8.38
N GLY A 32 -7.48 -12.55 9.70
CA GLY A 32 -6.56 -13.49 10.35
C GLY A 32 -5.17 -12.94 10.66
N THR A 33 -4.86 -11.69 10.26
CA THR A 33 -3.64 -10.99 10.70
C THR A 33 -3.83 -10.43 12.11
N ASP A 34 -2.83 -10.61 12.99
CA ASP A 34 -2.87 -10.09 14.36
C ASP A 34 -2.45 -8.61 14.42
N LEU A 35 -3.40 -7.73 14.11
CA LEU A 35 -3.20 -6.29 14.17
C LEU A 35 -3.11 -5.74 15.61
N GLU A 36 -3.60 -6.49 16.61
CA GLU A 36 -3.55 -6.05 18.01
C GLU A 36 -2.11 -5.99 18.51
N ILE A 37 -1.31 -7.02 18.22
CA ILE A 37 0.11 -7.06 18.57
C ILE A 37 0.87 -5.87 17.95
N ILE A 38 0.56 -5.53 16.70
CA ILE A 38 1.18 -4.40 16.00
C ILE A 38 0.76 -3.07 16.63
N LYS A 39 -0.54 -2.87 16.86
CA LYS A 39 -1.10 -1.68 17.49
C LYS A 39 -0.53 -1.47 18.91
N ASP A 40 -0.45 -2.51 19.72
CA ASP A 40 0.15 -2.45 21.07
C ASP A 40 1.64 -2.08 21.00
N SER A 41 2.36 -2.68 20.05
CA SER A 41 3.78 -2.38 19.83
C SER A 41 4.02 -0.92 19.41
N ILE A 42 3.22 -0.40 18.48
CA ILE A 42 3.24 1.01 18.07
C ILE A 42 2.93 1.92 19.26
N THR A 43 1.90 1.57 20.04
CA THR A 43 1.47 2.34 21.22
C THR A 43 2.59 2.48 22.24
N GLN A 44 3.22 1.36 22.61
CA GLN A 44 4.34 1.37 23.57
C GLN A 44 5.51 2.21 23.08
N LYS A 45 5.82 2.18 21.78
CA LYS A 45 6.95 2.91 21.22
C LYS A 45 6.65 4.41 21.08
N LEU A 46 5.43 4.80 20.72
CA LEU A 46 4.98 6.19 20.69
C LEU A 46 5.07 6.87 22.07
N ASN A 47 4.85 6.12 23.16
CA ASN A 47 5.06 6.65 24.52
C ASN A 47 6.52 7.12 24.74
N ALA A 48 7.52 6.48 24.12
CA ALA A 48 8.92 6.93 24.22
C ALA A 48 9.18 8.25 23.47
N PHE A 49 8.31 8.60 22.52
CA PHE A 49 8.25 9.92 21.88
C PHE A 49 7.34 10.90 22.63
N ARG A 50 6.80 10.52 23.80
CA ARG A 50 5.85 11.30 24.59
C ARG A 50 4.52 11.56 23.87
N TYR A 51 4.11 10.66 22.97
CA TYR A 51 2.81 10.73 22.32
C TYR A 51 1.78 9.91 23.08
N TYR A 52 0.64 10.53 23.38
CA TYR A 52 -0.54 9.81 23.87
C TYR A 52 -1.26 9.17 22.68
N VAL A 53 -1.65 7.91 22.81
CA VAL A 53 -2.25 7.15 21.71
C VAL A 53 -3.73 6.92 21.95
N GLN A 54 -4.54 7.16 20.92
CA GLN A 54 -5.95 6.85 20.89
C GLN A 54 -6.25 5.93 19.69
N GLU A 55 -6.82 4.76 19.97
CA GLU A 55 -7.34 3.88 18.92
C GLU A 55 -8.71 4.38 18.44
N VAL A 56 -8.97 4.19 17.14
CA VAL A 56 -10.29 4.28 16.52
C VAL A 56 -10.52 2.98 15.76
N ARG A 57 -11.26 2.06 16.38
CA ARG A 57 -11.53 0.75 15.81
C ARG A 57 -12.78 0.74 14.93
N ILE A 58 -12.61 0.67 13.61
CA ILE A 58 -13.71 0.77 12.62
C ILE A 58 -14.84 -0.22 12.94
N SER A 59 -14.50 -1.49 13.20
CA SER A 59 -15.52 -2.52 13.41
C SER A 59 -16.43 -2.24 14.61
N SER A 60 -15.86 -1.88 15.77
CA SER A 60 -16.62 -1.76 17.02
C SER A 60 -17.07 -0.33 17.33
N GLU A 61 -16.34 0.66 16.86
CA GLU A 61 -16.57 2.07 17.20
C GLU A 61 -17.26 2.86 16.11
N ILE A 62 -17.34 2.32 14.88
CA ILE A 62 -18.01 2.93 13.74
C ILE A 62 -19.15 2.02 13.28
N ILE A 63 -18.84 0.83 12.76
CA ILE A 63 -19.86 -0.07 12.18
C ILE A 63 -20.89 -0.46 13.25
N SER A 64 -20.46 -0.98 14.40
CA SER A 64 -21.37 -1.37 15.49
C SER A 64 -22.10 -0.20 16.18
N VAL A 65 -21.73 1.06 15.88
CA VAL A 65 -22.44 2.24 16.39
C VAL A 65 -23.50 2.70 15.38
N LEU A 66 -23.24 2.52 14.08
CA LEU A 66 -24.14 2.92 13.00
C LEU A 66 -25.15 1.83 12.61
N ARG A 67 -24.84 0.57 12.91
CA ARG A 67 -25.62 -0.61 12.49
C ARG A 67 -25.79 -1.58 13.65
N ASP A 68 -26.95 -2.20 13.72
CA ASP A 68 -27.24 -3.26 14.70
C ASP A 68 -26.57 -4.56 14.26
N ILE A 69 -25.52 -4.96 14.98
CA ILE A 69 -24.83 -6.22 14.73
C ILE A 69 -25.50 -7.33 15.55
N PRO A 70 -26.02 -8.40 14.92
CA PRO A 70 -26.60 -9.52 15.64
C PRO A 70 -25.62 -10.13 16.66
N SER A 71 -26.10 -10.39 17.87
CA SER A 71 -25.33 -11.11 18.88
C SER A 71 -25.24 -12.59 18.49
N THR A 72 -24.07 -13.02 18.01
CA THR A 72 -23.77 -14.42 17.69
C THR A 72 -22.54 -14.90 18.46
N LYS A 73 -22.53 -16.18 18.80
CA LYS A 73 -21.36 -16.87 19.39
C LYS A 73 -20.42 -17.41 18.32
N ASP A 74 -20.84 -17.46 17.06
CA ASP A 74 -20.00 -17.90 15.94
C ASP A 74 -19.13 -16.74 15.44
N ASN A 75 -17.80 -16.91 15.50
CA ASN A 75 -16.86 -15.90 15.03
C ASN A 75 -16.89 -15.69 13.52
N TYR A 76 -17.19 -16.73 12.73
CA TYR A 76 -17.34 -16.60 11.28
C TYR A 76 -18.52 -15.69 10.95
N GLU A 77 -19.68 -15.96 11.54
CA GLU A 77 -20.89 -15.15 11.33
C GLU A 77 -20.63 -13.72 11.75
N ARG A 78 -20.05 -13.49 12.93
CA ARG A 78 -19.75 -12.14 13.43
C ARG A 78 -18.85 -11.36 12.48
N ILE A 79 -17.76 -11.96 11.99
CA ILE A 79 -16.87 -11.32 11.03
C ILE A 79 -17.62 -11.04 9.72
N SER A 80 -18.30 -12.06 9.19
CA SER A 80 -19.04 -11.97 7.93
C SER A 80 -20.12 -10.88 7.95
N TYR A 81 -20.85 -10.74 9.06
CA TYR A 81 -21.83 -9.66 9.29
C TYR A 81 -21.17 -8.28 9.29
N LEU A 82 -20.06 -8.12 10.03
CA LEU A 82 -19.33 -6.84 10.03
C LEU A 82 -18.84 -6.44 8.63
N MET A 83 -18.41 -7.42 7.81
CA MET A 83 -18.05 -7.16 6.41
C MET A 83 -19.27 -6.68 5.61
N SER A 84 -20.40 -7.38 5.73
CA SER A 84 -21.63 -7.05 5.02
C SER A 84 -22.20 -5.68 5.42
N GLU A 85 -22.21 -5.36 6.71
CA GLU A 85 -22.68 -4.06 7.19
C GLU A 85 -21.73 -2.92 6.77
N GLY A 86 -20.41 -3.18 6.72
CA GLY A 86 -19.45 -2.24 6.14
C GLY A 86 -19.74 -1.96 4.66
N ASN A 87 -20.02 -3.00 3.87
CA ASN A 87 -20.39 -2.85 2.47
C ASN A 87 -21.71 -2.07 2.32
N TYR A 88 -22.70 -2.38 3.15
CA TYR A 88 -23.98 -1.68 3.16
C TYR A 88 -23.81 -0.19 3.48
N LEU A 89 -22.96 0.18 4.44
CA LEU A 89 -22.69 1.59 4.75
C LEU A 89 -22.06 2.33 3.56
N ARG A 90 -21.14 1.70 2.83
CA ARG A 90 -20.56 2.26 1.60
C ARG A 90 -21.61 2.42 0.50
N GLU A 91 -22.47 1.42 0.33
CA GLU A 91 -23.56 1.46 -0.64
C GLU A 91 -24.59 2.55 -0.30
N ALA A 92 -25.07 2.59 0.93
CA ALA A 92 -26.08 3.55 1.39
C ALA A 92 -25.59 4.99 1.28
N SER A 93 -24.31 5.24 1.57
CA SER A 93 -23.69 6.56 1.41
C SER A 93 -23.25 6.89 -0.01
N LEU A 94 -23.27 5.90 -0.92
CA LEU A 94 -22.66 5.96 -2.25
C LEU A 94 -21.16 6.36 -2.23
N ASP A 95 -20.47 6.12 -1.11
CA ASP A 95 -19.09 6.52 -0.86
C ASP A 95 -18.29 5.39 -0.18
N ASN A 96 -17.31 4.86 -0.91
CA ASN A 96 -16.44 3.79 -0.42
C ASN A 96 -15.52 4.23 0.74
N SER A 97 -15.33 5.54 0.93
CA SER A 97 -14.48 6.10 1.98
C SER A 97 -15.22 6.38 3.31
N ILE A 98 -16.54 6.15 3.35
CA ILE A 98 -17.40 6.59 4.46
C ILE A 98 -16.96 6.11 5.84
N LEU A 99 -16.39 4.91 5.96
CA LEU A 99 -15.91 4.38 7.24
C LEU A 99 -14.67 5.14 7.74
N ALA A 100 -13.78 5.57 6.82
CA ALA A 100 -12.66 6.45 7.14
C ALA A 100 -13.13 7.87 7.48
N LEU A 101 -14.12 8.40 6.76
CA LEU A 101 -14.75 9.70 7.09
C LEU A 101 -15.39 9.67 8.49
N ALA A 102 -16.05 8.57 8.85
CA ALA A 102 -16.61 8.37 10.18
C ALA A 102 -15.51 8.28 11.26
N ALA A 103 -14.37 7.66 10.98
CA ALA A 103 -13.22 7.68 11.87
C ALA A 103 -12.68 9.11 12.07
N ALA A 104 -12.55 9.90 10.99
CA ALA A 104 -12.14 11.30 11.07
C ALA A 104 -13.16 12.17 11.82
N ALA A 105 -14.46 11.97 11.58
CA ALA A 105 -15.54 12.63 12.31
C ALA A 105 -15.49 12.32 13.81
N LYS A 106 -15.19 11.06 14.17
CA LYS A 106 -15.01 10.65 15.57
C LYS A 106 -13.79 11.31 16.21
N ILE A 107 -12.67 11.40 15.49
CA ILE A 107 -11.48 12.15 15.93
C ILE A 107 -11.86 13.61 16.20
N ASN A 108 -12.58 14.25 15.28
CA ASN A 108 -13.05 15.63 15.41
C ASN A 108 -13.94 15.85 16.64
N LYS A 109 -14.94 14.99 16.85
CA LYS A 109 -15.84 15.03 18.02
C LYS A 109 -15.08 14.96 19.34
N GLY A 110 -13.94 14.24 19.36
CA GLY A 110 -13.08 14.10 20.53
C GLY A 110 -12.09 15.26 20.77
N ARG A 111 -12.05 16.29 19.91
CA ARG A 111 -11.12 17.43 20.05
C ARG A 111 -11.58 18.41 21.13
N GLY A 112 -10.60 19.02 21.80
CA GLY A 112 -10.85 20.22 22.60
C GLY A 112 -11.34 21.37 21.71
N LYS A 113 -12.12 22.29 22.27
CA LYS A 113 -12.65 23.45 21.54
C LYS A 113 -12.20 24.76 22.19
N LYS A 114 -11.84 25.75 21.38
CA LYS A 114 -11.58 27.13 21.79
C LYS A 114 -12.43 28.06 20.91
N ASN A 115 -13.25 28.90 21.53
CA ASN A 115 -14.23 29.74 20.82
C ASN A 115 -15.10 28.93 19.83
N ALA A 116 -15.59 27.77 20.28
CA ALA A 116 -16.37 26.79 19.51
C ALA A 116 -15.64 26.09 18.34
N LEU A 117 -14.41 26.50 18.00
CA LEU A 117 -13.60 25.86 16.97
C LEU A 117 -12.73 24.74 17.57
N PRO A 118 -12.55 23.61 16.86
CA PRO A 118 -11.62 22.56 17.27
C PRO A 118 -10.19 23.10 17.31
N ILE A 119 -9.40 22.62 18.28
CA ILE A 119 -7.97 22.89 18.35
C ILE A 119 -7.15 21.59 18.20
N PRO A 120 -5.91 21.67 17.68
CA PRO A 120 -5.01 20.51 17.60
C PRO A 120 -4.72 19.94 18.98
N SER A 121 -4.62 18.61 19.07
CA SER A 121 -4.10 17.98 20.29
C SER A 121 -2.57 18.03 20.28
N VAL A 122 -1.97 18.26 21.45
CA VAL A 122 -0.52 18.26 21.59
C VAL A 122 -0.03 16.83 21.78
N ARG A 123 0.99 16.41 20.99
CA ARG A 123 1.60 15.06 21.06
C ARG A 123 0.56 13.93 21.15
N LYS A 124 -0.40 13.93 20.25
CA LYS A 124 -1.41 12.87 20.16
C LYS A 124 -1.25 12.07 18.88
N ALA A 125 -1.34 10.76 19.01
CA ALA A 125 -1.35 9.83 17.90
C ALA A 125 -2.71 9.13 17.84
N TYR A 126 -3.27 9.05 16.64
CA TYR A 126 -4.50 8.30 16.38
C TYR A 126 -4.16 7.06 15.57
N ILE A 127 -4.59 5.88 16.03
CA ILE A 127 -4.45 4.62 15.28
C ILE A 127 -5.82 4.21 14.77
N ILE A 128 -6.01 4.18 13.45
CA ILE A 128 -7.26 3.72 12.81
C ILE A 128 -7.12 2.24 12.45
N ASN A 129 -7.94 1.40 13.08
CA ASN A 129 -7.85 -0.06 13.04
C ASN A 129 -9.18 -0.69 12.57
N SER A 130 -9.32 -1.25 11.38
CA SER A 130 -8.38 -1.34 10.25
C SER A 130 -9.06 -0.85 8.97
N LEU A 131 -8.27 -0.40 8.00
CA LEU A 131 -8.74 0.01 6.67
C LEU A 131 -8.81 -1.19 5.73
N LYS A 132 -9.80 -1.19 4.83
CA LYS A 132 -10.15 -2.32 3.95
C LYS A 132 -10.46 -1.93 2.51
N HIS A 133 -10.52 -0.64 2.20
CA HIS A 133 -10.76 -0.13 0.85
C HIS A 133 -9.76 0.98 0.45
N PRO A 134 -9.25 1.03 -0.80
CA PRO A 134 -8.36 2.10 -1.27
C PRO A 134 -8.89 3.52 -1.04
N ASP A 135 -10.18 3.74 -1.30
CA ASP A 135 -10.83 5.03 -1.10
C ASP A 135 -10.79 5.52 0.35
N GLU A 136 -10.79 4.62 1.34
CA GLU A 136 -10.62 4.99 2.76
C GLU A 136 -9.23 5.58 3.01
N VAL A 137 -8.19 4.98 2.42
CA VAL A 137 -6.80 5.45 2.51
C VAL A 137 -6.65 6.80 1.82
N ASN A 138 -7.25 6.96 0.64
CA ASN A 138 -7.19 8.21 -0.11
C ASN A 138 -7.92 9.34 0.62
N ALA A 139 -9.09 9.09 1.19
CA ALA A 139 -9.80 10.09 2.00
C ALA A 139 -8.98 10.53 3.23
N LEU A 140 -8.34 9.60 3.94
CA LEU A 140 -7.47 9.95 5.07
C LEU A 140 -6.23 10.74 4.64
N ARG A 141 -5.67 10.44 3.46
CA ARG A 141 -4.59 11.25 2.87
C ARG A 141 -5.07 12.64 2.48
N ASP A 142 -6.27 12.77 1.95
CA ASP A 142 -6.84 14.07 1.61
C ASP A 142 -7.12 14.91 2.86
N ILE A 143 -7.51 14.28 3.97
CA ILE A 143 -7.77 14.95 5.24
C ILE A 143 -6.46 15.36 5.93
N TYR A 144 -5.55 14.41 6.13
CA TYR A 144 -4.37 14.58 7.00
C TYR A 144 -3.07 14.84 6.24
N ALA A 145 -3.11 14.80 4.90
CA ALA A 145 -1.96 15.02 4.02
C ALA A 145 -0.72 14.24 4.49
N ASN A 146 0.34 14.95 4.88
CA ASN A 146 1.61 14.34 5.25
C ASN A 146 1.68 13.81 6.70
N GLY A 147 0.65 14.04 7.51
CA GLY A 147 0.57 13.50 8.88
C GLY A 147 -0.17 12.17 8.98
N PHE A 148 -0.63 11.61 7.86
CA PHE A 148 -1.17 10.26 7.79
C PHE A 148 -0.15 9.27 7.23
N PHE A 149 0.01 8.15 7.93
CA PHE A 149 0.85 7.04 7.52
C PHE A 149 0.06 5.74 7.54
N LEU A 150 0.13 4.98 6.46
CA LEU A 150 -0.44 3.64 6.38
C LEU A 150 0.62 2.58 6.67
N ILE A 151 0.36 1.69 7.63
CA ILE A 151 1.20 0.53 7.93
C ILE A 151 0.47 -0.73 7.48
N GLY A 152 1.05 -1.41 6.48
CA GLY A 152 0.61 -2.70 5.98
C GLY A 152 1.26 -3.83 6.76
N VAL A 153 0.46 -4.69 7.34
CA VAL A 153 0.90 -5.85 8.12
C VAL A 153 0.72 -7.12 7.31
N TYR A 154 1.83 -7.77 6.98
CA TYR A 154 1.87 -9.07 6.33
C TYR A 154 1.89 -10.21 7.36
N THR A 155 1.06 -11.20 7.10
CA THR A 155 1.09 -12.53 7.70
C THR A 155 0.79 -13.54 6.59
N SER A 156 1.55 -14.64 6.53
CA SER A 156 1.38 -15.67 5.50
C SER A 156 -0.02 -16.28 5.55
N GLU A 157 -0.53 -16.75 4.40
CA GLU A 157 -1.87 -17.31 4.33
C GLU A 157 -2.04 -18.52 5.26
N SER A 158 -1.04 -19.39 5.32
CA SER A 158 -1.03 -20.54 6.22
C SER A 158 -1.14 -20.13 7.69
N GLN A 159 -0.46 -19.05 8.09
CA GLN A 159 -0.57 -18.52 9.45
C GLN A 159 -1.90 -17.81 9.69
N ARG A 160 -2.45 -17.06 8.72
CA ARG A 160 -3.78 -16.47 8.85
C ARG A 160 -4.87 -17.54 9.01
N ILE A 161 -4.78 -18.63 8.25
CA ILE A 161 -5.68 -19.79 8.40
C ILE A 161 -5.56 -20.35 9.82
N LYS A 162 -4.33 -20.60 10.31
CA LYS A 162 -4.12 -21.06 11.69
C LYS A 162 -4.73 -20.11 12.73
N ASN A 163 -4.54 -18.80 12.59
CA ASN A 163 -5.09 -17.82 13.53
C ASN A 163 -6.64 -17.85 13.51
N LEU A 164 -7.27 -18.01 12.35
CA LEU A 164 -8.73 -18.11 12.24
C LEU A 164 -9.26 -19.44 12.77
N THR A 165 -8.57 -20.55 12.52
CA THR A 165 -9.03 -21.88 12.94
C THR A 165 -8.74 -22.16 14.41
N VAL A 166 -7.55 -21.83 14.90
CA VAL A 166 -7.10 -22.10 16.27
C VAL A 166 -7.60 -21.04 17.24
N ASP A 167 -7.36 -19.76 16.97
CA ASP A 167 -7.65 -18.69 17.95
C ASP A 167 -9.11 -18.21 17.88
N LYS A 168 -9.75 -18.33 16.71
CA LYS A 168 -11.16 -17.93 16.52
C LYS A 168 -12.12 -19.10 16.41
N CYS A 169 -11.63 -20.34 16.45
CA CYS A 169 -12.44 -21.56 16.33
C CYS A 169 -13.33 -21.59 15.08
N ILE A 170 -12.84 -21.07 13.95
CA ILE A 170 -13.55 -21.06 12.66
C ILE A 170 -13.16 -22.31 11.87
N ASP A 171 -14.12 -22.95 11.19
CA ASP A 171 -13.83 -24.06 10.27
C ASP A 171 -12.88 -23.64 9.14
N GLU A 172 -12.00 -24.54 8.66
CA GLU A 172 -10.99 -24.21 7.66
C GLU A 172 -11.59 -23.75 6.32
N VAL A 173 -12.71 -24.35 5.88
CA VAL A 173 -13.39 -23.96 4.64
C VAL A 173 -13.93 -22.55 4.78
N LYS A 174 -14.64 -22.27 5.89
CA LYS A 174 -15.15 -20.94 6.22
C LYS A 174 -14.04 -19.89 6.39
N ALA A 175 -12.89 -20.28 6.94
CA ALA A 175 -11.73 -19.39 7.07
C ALA A 175 -11.18 -18.99 5.69
N LYS A 176 -11.07 -19.95 4.75
CA LYS A 176 -10.66 -19.67 3.36
C LYS A 176 -11.68 -18.79 2.64
N GLU A 177 -12.98 -18.99 2.87
CA GLU A 177 -14.03 -18.12 2.34
C GLU A 177 -13.86 -16.67 2.82
N LEU A 178 -13.61 -16.44 4.12
CA LEU A 178 -13.34 -15.11 4.66
C LEU A 178 -12.10 -14.47 4.03
N ILE A 179 -11.00 -15.23 3.90
CA ILE A 179 -9.75 -14.72 3.31
C ILE A 179 -9.97 -14.29 1.86
N ASN A 180 -10.68 -15.10 1.08
CA ASN A 180 -11.00 -14.77 -0.31
C ASN A 180 -11.89 -13.53 -0.41
N ARG A 181 -12.92 -13.46 0.44
CA ARG A 181 -13.86 -12.33 0.51
C ARG A 181 -13.15 -11.02 0.90
N ASP A 182 -12.28 -11.07 1.91
CA ASP A 182 -11.52 -9.91 2.41
C ASP A 182 -10.52 -9.37 1.38
N SER A 183 -9.92 -10.27 0.58
CA SER A 183 -8.91 -9.89 -0.40
C SER A 183 -9.48 -9.05 -1.54
N ASN A 184 -10.58 -9.50 -2.16
CA ASN A 184 -11.27 -8.81 -3.25
C ASN A 184 -12.67 -9.41 -3.47
N GLU A 185 -13.70 -8.75 -2.97
CA GLU A 185 -15.08 -9.27 -2.96
C GLU A 185 -15.82 -9.14 -4.31
N GLY A 186 -15.20 -8.54 -5.32
CA GLY A 186 -15.77 -8.37 -6.67
C GLY A 186 -16.98 -7.42 -6.76
N ASN A 187 -17.61 -7.10 -5.63
CA ASN A 187 -18.61 -6.05 -5.45
C ASN A 187 -17.93 -4.68 -5.36
N LYS A 188 -18.48 -3.65 -6.03
CA LYS A 188 -18.03 -2.25 -5.95
C LYS A 188 -17.88 -1.72 -4.52
N TRP A 189 -18.79 -2.14 -3.62
CA TRP A 189 -18.83 -1.71 -2.22
C TRP A 189 -18.11 -2.68 -1.28
N GLY A 190 -17.55 -3.75 -1.84
CA GLY A 190 -16.93 -4.85 -1.12
C GLY A 190 -15.57 -4.53 -0.55
N GLN A 191 -14.95 -5.53 0.07
CA GLN A 191 -13.58 -5.38 0.56
C GLN A 191 -12.55 -5.52 -0.56
N HIS A 192 -11.55 -4.65 -0.50
CA HIS A 192 -10.42 -4.57 -1.43
C HIS A 192 -9.12 -4.48 -0.63
N THR A 193 -8.96 -5.35 0.38
CA THR A 193 -7.86 -5.26 1.36
C THR A 193 -6.50 -5.43 0.71
N ARG A 194 -6.39 -6.27 -0.32
CA ARG A 194 -5.15 -6.42 -1.09
C ARG A 194 -4.75 -5.08 -1.68
N ASP A 195 -5.61 -4.48 -2.48
CA ASP A 195 -5.34 -3.23 -3.18
C ASP A 195 -5.11 -2.07 -2.17
N THR A 196 -5.76 -2.14 -0.99
CA THR A 196 -5.53 -1.22 0.14
C THR A 196 -4.13 -1.37 0.75
N TYR A 197 -3.65 -2.61 0.90
CA TYR A 197 -2.31 -2.91 1.45
C TYR A 197 -1.19 -2.35 0.58
N GLU A 198 -1.36 -2.37 -0.75
CA GLU A 198 -0.38 -1.86 -1.72
C GLU A 198 -0.11 -0.36 -1.52
N LEU A 199 -1.10 0.38 -1.02
CA LEU A 199 -0.96 1.79 -0.71
C LEU A 199 -0.09 2.06 0.52
N SER A 200 0.39 1.05 1.25
CA SER A 200 1.08 1.26 2.53
C SER A 200 2.36 2.10 2.39
N ASP A 201 2.55 3.01 3.36
CA ASP A 201 3.78 3.79 3.47
C ASP A 201 4.89 2.96 4.13
N PHE A 202 4.52 1.99 4.98
CA PHE A 202 5.44 1.04 5.60
C PHE A 202 4.89 -0.37 5.54
N PHE A 203 5.76 -1.34 5.32
CA PHE A 203 5.44 -2.76 5.29
C PHE A 203 6.12 -3.46 6.46
N VAL A 204 5.32 -4.15 7.27
CA VAL A 204 5.76 -4.89 8.45
C VAL A 204 5.30 -6.33 8.31
N SER A 205 6.17 -7.28 8.64
CA SER A 205 5.78 -8.69 8.77
C SER A 205 5.64 -9.06 10.24
N TYR A 206 4.65 -9.91 10.52
CA TYR A 206 4.53 -10.63 11.78
C TYR A 206 4.42 -12.13 11.52
N ASP A 207 5.50 -12.83 11.82
CA ASP A 207 5.71 -14.28 11.69
C ASP A 207 5.82 -14.96 13.07
N GLY A 208 5.43 -14.27 14.15
CA GLY A 208 5.63 -14.70 15.53
C GLY A 208 6.93 -14.20 16.18
N ASN A 209 7.87 -13.63 15.42
CA ASN A 209 9.08 -13.02 15.99
C ASN A 209 8.86 -11.55 16.40
N LYS A 210 8.33 -11.36 17.61
CA LYS A 210 8.05 -10.02 18.17
C LYS A 210 9.27 -9.08 18.16
N ASN A 211 10.48 -9.58 18.38
CA ASN A 211 11.69 -8.75 18.43
C ASN A 211 12.00 -8.11 17.06
N ARG A 212 11.90 -8.89 15.97
CA ARG A 212 12.12 -8.38 14.62
C ARG A 212 11.07 -7.32 14.26
N THR A 213 9.80 -7.62 14.51
CA THR A 213 8.68 -6.69 14.30
C THR A 213 8.87 -5.40 15.10
N ASP A 214 9.27 -5.50 16.37
CA ASP A 214 9.52 -4.34 17.23
C ASP A 214 10.66 -3.46 16.73
N ASN A 215 11.74 -4.06 16.22
CA ASN A 215 12.85 -3.30 15.63
C ASN A 215 12.42 -2.56 14.36
N ASN A 216 11.57 -3.17 13.54
CA ASN A 216 10.99 -2.52 12.36
C ASN A 216 10.11 -1.32 12.76
N ILE A 217 9.24 -1.48 13.77
CA ILE A 217 8.39 -0.38 14.25
C ILE A 217 9.24 0.75 14.87
N TRP A 218 10.29 0.43 15.62
CA TRP A 218 11.23 1.45 16.10
C TRP A 218 11.85 2.25 14.97
N ARG A 219 12.32 1.57 13.92
CA ARG A 219 12.91 2.21 12.74
C ARG A 219 11.92 3.12 12.03
N ILE A 220 10.67 2.67 11.85
CA ILE A 220 9.58 3.47 11.26
C ILE A 220 9.38 4.76 12.06
N LEU A 221 9.19 4.65 13.38
CA LEU A 221 8.95 5.82 14.23
C LEU A 221 10.18 6.74 14.29
N ASP A 222 11.39 6.20 14.38
CA ASP A 222 12.62 7.01 14.34
C ASP A 222 12.69 7.85 13.04
N LEU A 223 12.28 7.31 11.89
CA LEU A 223 12.20 8.06 10.63
C LEU A 223 11.10 9.13 10.64
N ILE A 224 9.88 8.76 11.05
CA ILE A 224 8.72 9.67 11.13
C ILE A 224 9.03 10.86 12.05
N PHE A 225 9.74 10.63 13.16
CA PHE A 225 10.12 11.66 14.13
C PHE A 225 11.48 12.33 13.87
N GLY A 226 12.02 12.16 12.65
CA GLY A 226 13.14 12.94 12.16
C GLY A 226 14.50 12.58 12.75
N ASN A 227 14.73 11.31 13.11
CA ASN A 227 16.05 10.85 13.51
C ASN A 227 17.06 11.05 12.36
N PRO A 228 18.12 11.86 12.55
CA PRO A 228 19.05 12.19 11.49
C PRO A 228 19.87 11.01 10.95
N TYR A 229 20.00 9.93 11.72
CA TYR A 229 20.96 8.86 11.45
C TYR A 229 20.35 7.57 10.89
N VAL A 230 19.04 7.54 10.66
CA VAL A 230 18.41 6.38 10.03
C VAL A 230 18.57 6.50 8.51
N THR A 231 19.39 5.63 7.93
CA THR A 231 19.62 5.51 6.49
C THR A 231 18.83 4.32 5.92
N PRO A 232 18.46 4.32 4.62
CA PRO A 232 17.70 3.21 4.03
C PRO A 232 18.46 1.88 4.13
N THR A 233 17.74 0.78 4.29
CA THR A 233 18.30 -0.55 4.06
C THR A 233 18.51 -0.76 2.56
N PHE A 234 19.30 -1.78 2.19
CA PHE A 234 19.50 -2.08 0.78
C PHE A 234 18.19 -2.54 0.11
N ASP A 235 17.37 -3.32 0.81
CA ASP A 235 16.07 -3.76 0.29
C ASP A 235 15.12 -2.57 0.07
N GLU A 236 15.07 -1.60 0.99
CA GLU A 236 14.29 -0.37 0.82
C GLU A 236 14.78 0.46 -0.37
N TYR A 237 16.10 0.59 -0.54
CA TYR A 237 16.68 1.29 -1.68
C TYR A 237 16.38 0.58 -3.01
N ALA A 238 16.60 -0.74 -3.08
CA ALA A 238 16.35 -1.52 -4.28
C ALA A 238 14.86 -1.51 -4.67
N MET A 239 13.96 -1.60 -3.70
CA MET A 239 12.52 -1.51 -3.94
C MET A 239 12.09 -0.11 -4.38
N PHE A 240 12.67 0.95 -3.81
CA PHE A 240 12.46 2.31 -4.31
C PHE A 240 12.95 2.47 -5.76
N MET A 241 14.08 1.87 -6.12
CA MET A 241 14.56 1.89 -7.50
C MET A 241 13.68 1.08 -8.46
N ALA A 242 13.10 -0.04 -8.01
CA ALA A 242 12.11 -0.79 -8.77
C ALA A 242 10.85 0.06 -9.02
N PHE A 243 10.33 0.72 -8.00
CA PHE A 243 9.22 1.67 -8.16
C PHE A 243 9.60 2.85 -9.07
N SER A 244 10.77 3.45 -8.89
CA SER A 244 11.23 4.54 -9.78
C SER A 244 11.34 4.08 -11.23
N ALA A 245 11.73 2.83 -11.47
CA ALA A 245 11.76 2.26 -12.80
C ALA A 245 10.35 2.05 -13.36
N SER A 246 9.34 1.70 -12.54
CA SER A 246 7.96 1.48 -13.02
C SER A 246 7.32 2.72 -13.62
N LEU A 247 7.69 3.92 -13.14
CA LEU A 247 7.11 5.21 -13.57
C LEU A 247 7.29 5.51 -15.07
N ARG A 248 8.22 4.83 -15.74
CA ARG A 248 8.45 4.96 -17.19
C ARG A 248 7.41 4.20 -18.03
N SER A 249 6.68 3.27 -17.42
CA SER A 249 5.84 2.30 -18.13
C SER A 249 4.70 3.01 -18.85
N GLY A 250 4.54 2.70 -20.13
CA GLY A 250 3.39 3.12 -20.94
C GLY A 250 2.33 2.03 -21.11
N ASP A 251 2.33 0.99 -20.28
CA ASP A 251 1.33 -0.08 -20.30
C ASP A 251 -0.06 0.46 -19.92
N LEU A 252 -1.09 -0.01 -20.63
CA LEU A 252 -2.47 0.47 -20.45
C LEU A 252 -3.14 -0.06 -19.17
N SER A 253 -2.58 -1.10 -18.55
CA SER A 253 -3.19 -1.76 -17.38
C SER A 253 -2.57 -1.29 -16.06
N ARG A 254 -1.23 -1.32 -15.94
CA ARG A 254 -0.53 -1.04 -14.66
C ARG A 254 0.92 -0.65 -14.89
N GLN A 255 1.49 0.07 -13.94
CA GLN A 255 2.92 0.38 -13.92
C GLN A 255 3.65 -0.54 -12.94
N VAL A 256 4.42 -1.49 -13.48
CA VAL A 256 5.20 -2.47 -12.73
C VAL A 256 6.68 -2.23 -12.99
N GLY A 257 7.48 -2.29 -11.93
CA GLY A 257 8.93 -2.13 -12.03
C GLY A 257 9.65 -3.26 -11.31
N ALA A 258 10.86 -3.54 -11.79
CA ALA A 258 11.73 -4.54 -11.21
C ALA A 258 13.19 -4.09 -11.23
N VAL A 259 13.97 -4.58 -10.27
CA VAL A 259 15.40 -4.34 -10.17
C VAL A 259 16.07 -5.66 -9.84
N LEU A 260 17.12 -6.00 -10.59
CA LEU A 260 17.98 -7.12 -10.24
C LEU A 260 19.24 -6.60 -9.57
N THR A 261 19.64 -7.28 -8.50
CA THR A 261 20.82 -6.91 -7.71
C THR A 261 21.75 -8.08 -7.49
N LYS A 262 23.03 -7.77 -7.25
CA LYS A 262 24.06 -8.72 -6.86
C LYS A 262 25.07 -8.02 -5.95
N ASP A 263 25.41 -8.66 -4.84
CA ASP A 263 26.38 -8.14 -3.86
C ASP A 263 26.09 -6.70 -3.40
N LYS A 264 24.80 -6.38 -3.17
CA LYS A 264 24.31 -5.02 -2.84
C LYS A 264 24.61 -3.96 -3.91
N ASN A 265 24.67 -4.36 -5.17
CA ASN A 265 24.71 -3.47 -6.33
C ASN A 265 23.50 -3.74 -7.22
N ILE A 266 22.92 -2.69 -7.78
CA ILE A 266 21.92 -2.81 -8.84
C ILE A 266 22.65 -3.15 -10.13
N ILE A 267 22.26 -4.26 -10.77
CA ILE A 267 22.86 -4.72 -12.02
C ILE A 267 21.93 -4.53 -13.22
N SER A 268 20.62 -4.44 -12.99
CA SER A 268 19.66 -4.03 -14.02
C SER A 268 18.37 -3.49 -13.42
N THR A 269 17.61 -2.78 -14.25
CA THR A 269 16.25 -2.31 -13.99
C THR A 269 15.34 -2.79 -15.11
N GLY A 270 14.07 -3.06 -14.81
CA GLY A 270 13.04 -3.37 -15.78
C GLY A 270 11.74 -2.64 -15.42
N ALA A 271 10.93 -2.36 -16.44
CA ALA A 271 9.55 -1.94 -16.30
C ALA A 271 8.71 -2.71 -17.31
N ASN A 272 7.42 -2.89 -17.03
CA ASN A 272 6.54 -3.48 -18.02
C ASN A 272 6.31 -2.46 -19.15
N ASP A 273 6.74 -2.78 -20.36
CA ASP A 273 6.50 -1.94 -21.55
C ASP A 273 6.64 -2.77 -22.82
N VAL A 274 6.33 -2.18 -23.96
CA VAL A 274 6.45 -2.84 -25.26
C VAL A 274 7.94 -2.91 -25.68
N PRO A 275 8.45 -4.09 -26.06
CA PRO A 275 9.81 -4.23 -26.54
C PRO A 275 9.97 -3.63 -27.95
N ARG A 276 11.18 -3.13 -28.25
CA ARG A 276 11.51 -2.57 -29.58
C ARG A 276 12.44 -3.49 -30.37
N PHE A 277 12.45 -3.30 -31.69
CA PHE A 277 13.44 -3.93 -32.56
C PHE A 277 14.88 -3.54 -32.13
N GLY A 278 15.78 -4.53 -32.11
CA GLY A 278 17.15 -4.37 -31.60
C GLY A 278 17.30 -4.51 -30.09
N GLY A 279 16.20 -4.71 -29.35
CA GLY A 279 16.20 -4.97 -27.91
C GLY A 279 15.96 -3.72 -27.05
N GLY A 280 15.59 -3.97 -25.79
CA GLY A 280 15.11 -2.94 -24.86
C GLY A 280 13.67 -2.53 -25.13
N LEU A 281 13.25 -1.44 -24.49
CA LEU A 281 11.89 -0.91 -24.53
C LEU A 281 11.81 0.39 -25.33
N TYR A 282 10.61 0.78 -25.73
CA TYR A 282 10.37 2.09 -26.33
C TYR A 282 10.62 3.24 -25.35
N TRP A 283 11.03 4.37 -25.93
CA TRP A 283 11.20 5.65 -25.29
C TRP A 283 10.61 6.74 -26.20
N PRO A 284 10.05 7.82 -25.63
CA PRO A 284 9.82 9.02 -26.41
C PRO A 284 11.17 9.63 -26.80
N ASP A 285 11.28 10.14 -28.02
CA ASP A 285 12.50 10.75 -28.56
C ASP A 285 12.17 12.05 -29.31
N TYR A 286 13.19 12.85 -29.57
CA TYR A 286 13.04 14.07 -30.36
C TYR A 286 12.85 13.74 -31.85
N VAL A 287 11.72 14.19 -32.40
CA VAL A 287 11.44 14.22 -33.83
C VAL A 287 11.39 15.69 -34.26
N GLY A 288 12.54 16.21 -34.70
CA GLY A 288 12.73 17.66 -34.82
C GLY A 288 12.72 18.32 -33.44
N ASP A 289 11.82 19.29 -33.23
CA ASP A 289 11.69 20.05 -31.98
C ASP A 289 10.60 19.50 -31.02
N VAL A 290 9.96 18.38 -31.38
CA VAL A 290 8.87 17.77 -30.61
C VAL A 290 9.32 16.43 -30.02
N ILE A 291 8.91 16.16 -28.78
CA ILE A 291 9.12 14.85 -28.14
C ILE A 291 7.94 13.96 -28.47
N GLU A 292 8.17 12.86 -29.18
CA GLU A 292 7.14 11.95 -29.63
C GLU A 292 7.49 10.49 -29.34
N ASP A 293 6.47 9.69 -29.04
CA ASP A 293 6.58 8.24 -29.09
C ASP A 293 6.52 7.73 -30.52
N ALA A 294 7.28 6.66 -30.77
CA ALA A 294 7.28 5.95 -32.05
C ALA A 294 5.85 5.54 -32.46
N GLU A 295 5.56 5.73 -33.74
CA GLU A 295 4.31 5.25 -34.35
C GLU A 295 4.19 3.73 -34.15
N ASN A 296 3.03 3.28 -33.66
CA ASN A 296 2.78 1.88 -33.27
C ASN A 296 3.75 1.30 -32.21
N GLY A 297 4.61 2.12 -31.59
CA GLY A 297 5.61 1.67 -30.62
C GLY A 297 4.98 1.12 -29.34
N ARG A 298 3.94 1.79 -28.84
CA ARG A 298 3.18 1.38 -27.64
C ARG A 298 1.70 1.21 -27.96
N ASP A 299 0.98 0.50 -27.10
CA ASP A 299 -0.42 0.13 -27.34
C ASP A 299 -1.35 1.35 -27.45
N TYR A 300 -1.11 2.44 -26.69
CA TYR A 300 -1.88 3.68 -26.86
C TYR A 300 -1.62 4.40 -28.20
N LYS A 301 -0.47 4.16 -28.86
CA LYS A 301 -0.21 4.69 -30.21
C LYS A 301 -0.91 3.86 -31.29
N ILE A 302 -1.24 2.60 -30.99
CA ILE A 302 -2.10 1.75 -31.83
C ILE A 302 -3.59 2.02 -31.53
N GLY A 303 -3.92 2.38 -30.29
CA GLY A 303 -5.29 2.66 -29.82
C GLY A 303 -6.03 1.43 -29.28
N GLU A 304 -5.36 0.29 -29.11
CA GLU A 304 -5.99 -0.96 -28.64
C GLU A 304 -5.02 -1.83 -27.82
N ASP A 305 -5.52 -2.41 -26.71
CA ASP A 305 -4.82 -3.47 -25.97
C ASP A 305 -5.00 -4.81 -26.71
N SER A 306 -3.88 -5.32 -27.22
CA SER A 306 -3.77 -6.61 -27.91
C SER A 306 -4.32 -7.79 -27.11
N ASN A 307 -4.10 -7.85 -25.80
CA ASN A 307 -4.59 -8.92 -24.93
C ASN A 307 -6.10 -8.83 -24.71
N ALA A 308 -6.61 -7.62 -24.47
CA ALA A 308 -8.05 -7.39 -24.36
C ALA A 308 -8.78 -7.74 -25.67
N LYS A 309 -8.18 -7.41 -26.83
CA LYS A 309 -8.70 -7.80 -28.14
C LYS A 309 -8.78 -9.31 -28.30
N GLN A 310 -7.71 -10.04 -28.00
CA GLN A 310 -7.69 -11.49 -28.17
C GLN A 310 -8.67 -12.20 -27.23
N LYS A 311 -8.84 -11.72 -25.99
CA LYS A 311 -9.89 -12.23 -25.10
C LYS A 311 -11.29 -12.09 -25.69
N ARG A 312 -11.59 -10.94 -26.33
CA ARG A 312 -12.88 -10.75 -27.01
C ARG A 312 -13.05 -11.73 -28.16
N LEU A 313 -12.02 -11.91 -28.99
CA LEU A 313 -12.05 -12.87 -30.10
C LEU A 313 -12.25 -14.31 -29.63
N ILE A 314 -11.59 -14.73 -28.53
CA ILE A 314 -11.80 -16.05 -27.92
C ILE A 314 -13.25 -16.21 -27.45
N ILE A 315 -13.82 -15.19 -26.79
CA ILE A 315 -15.22 -15.22 -26.35
C ILE A 315 -16.15 -15.30 -27.55
N GLU A 316 -15.92 -14.50 -28.58
CA GLU A 316 -16.71 -14.49 -29.82
C GLU A 316 -16.66 -15.84 -30.54
N ASP A 317 -15.48 -16.47 -30.59
CA ASP A 317 -15.29 -17.81 -31.18
C ASP A 317 -16.06 -18.90 -30.40
N ILE A 318 -15.98 -18.89 -29.06
CA ILE A 318 -16.77 -19.79 -28.20
C ILE A 318 -18.28 -19.62 -28.43
N LEU A 319 -18.73 -18.38 -28.65
CA LEU A 319 -20.15 -18.05 -28.84
C LEU A 319 -20.65 -18.24 -30.27
N LYS A 320 -19.78 -18.57 -31.23
CA LYS A 320 -20.10 -18.59 -32.67
C LYS A 320 -21.31 -19.47 -33.00
N ASP A 321 -21.37 -20.66 -32.41
CA ASP A 321 -22.41 -21.67 -32.68
C ASP A 321 -23.55 -21.65 -31.65
N ILE A 322 -23.57 -20.66 -30.76
CA ILE A 322 -24.64 -20.47 -29.77
C ILE A 322 -25.80 -19.69 -30.39
N LEU A 323 -27.05 -20.01 -30.02
CA LEU A 323 -28.24 -19.25 -30.43
C LEU A 323 -28.15 -17.78 -29.96
N ASP A 324 -28.50 -16.84 -30.84
CA ASP A 324 -28.34 -15.39 -30.59
C ASP A 324 -29.00 -14.91 -29.30
N GLU A 325 -30.19 -15.44 -28.97
CA GLU A 325 -30.94 -15.14 -27.74
C GLU A 325 -30.20 -15.46 -26.44
N LYS A 326 -29.20 -16.36 -26.46
CA LYS A 326 -28.40 -16.75 -25.29
C LYS A 326 -26.99 -16.14 -25.29
N LYS A 327 -26.54 -15.56 -26.41
CA LYS A 327 -25.15 -15.08 -26.55
C LYS A 327 -24.77 -14.06 -25.49
N GLU A 328 -25.62 -13.07 -25.24
CA GLU A 328 -25.32 -12.02 -24.26
C GLU A 328 -25.22 -12.58 -22.83
N ILE A 329 -26.11 -13.49 -22.44
CA ILE A 329 -26.06 -14.15 -21.13
C ILE A 329 -24.76 -14.96 -20.97
N PHE A 330 -24.40 -15.77 -21.97
CA PHE A 330 -23.16 -16.55 -21.91
C PHE A 330 -21.91 -15.66 -21.94
N LYS A 331 -21.95 -14.55 -22.67
CA LYS A 331 -20.87 -13.57 -22.71
C LYS A 331 -20.59 -13.00 -21.32
N GLU A 332 -21.61 -12.66 -20.53
CA GLU A 332 -21.44 -12.21 -19.15
C GLU A 332 -20.74 -13.27 -18.28
N TYR A 333 -21.17 -14.54 -18.36
CA TYR A 333 -20.52 -15.64 -17.64
C TYR A 333 -19.06 -15.86 -18.08
N LEU A 334 -18.77 -15.78 -19.38
CA LEU A 334 -17.41 -15.92 -19.90
C LEU A 334 -16.51 -14.77 -19.45
N LEU A 335 -17.02 -13.54 -19.38
CA LEU A 335 -16.28 -12.37 -18.87
C LEU A 335 -15.97 -12.48 -17.36
N GLN A 336 -16.76 -13.25 -16.61
CA GLN A 336 -16.51 -13.57 -15.21
C GLN A 336 -15.64 -14.82 -15.00
N SER A 337 -15.37 -15.57 -16.07
CA SER A 337 -14.56 -16.79 -16.01
C SER A 337 -13.05 -16.51 -15.98
N LYS A 338 -12.25 -17.58 -15.89
CA LYS A 338 -10.77 -17.52 -15.95
C LYS A 338 -10.22 -17.00 -17.27
N ILE A 339 -11.03 -16.85 -18.33
CA ILE A 339 -10.62 -16.21 -19.59
C ILE A 339 -10.13 -14.77 -19.33
N LYS A 340 -10.73 -14.08 -18.35
CA LYS A 340 -10.29 -12.73 -17.96
C LYS A 340 -8.86 -12.68 -17.44
N ASP A 341 -8.30 -13.79 -16.95
CA ASP A 341 -6.96 -13.85 -16.35
C ASP A 341 -5.85 -14.13 -17.38
N ILE A 342 -6.18 -14.40 -18.64
CA ILE A 342 -5.20 -14.62 -19.73
C ILE A 342 -4.35 -13.35 -19.93
N THR A 343 -3.04 -13.50 -20.15
CA THR A 343 -2.11 -12.37 -20.34
C THR A 343 -1.15 -12.54 -21.53
N GLU A 344 -1.16 -13.72 -22.15
CA GLU A 344 -0.17 -14.19 -23.12
C GLU A 344 -0.18 -13.43 -24.45
N TYR A 345 -1.28 -12.75 -24.77
CA TYR A 345 -1.44 -12.04 -26.04
C TYR A 345 -1.01 -10.57 -25.97
N GLY A 346 -0.55 -10.11 -24.80
CA GLY A 346 -0.03 -8.76 -24.62
C GLY A 346 1.31 -8.58 -25.34
N ARG A 347 1.50 -7.40 -25.96
CA ARG A 347 2.81 -7.00 -26.53
C ARG A 347 3.85 -6.68 -25.47
N VAL A 348 3.40 -6.33 -24.28
CA VAL A 348 4.23 -5.86 -23.17
C VAL A 348 5.06 -7.00 -22.59
N VAL A 349 6.38 -6.79 -22.49
CA VAL A 349 7.23 -7.65 -21.67
C VAL A 349 7.10 -7.22 -20.22
N HIS A 350 7.00 -8.18 -19.29
CA HIS A 350 6.89 -7.88 -17.87
C HIS A 350 8.20 -7.33 -17.29
N ALA A 351 8.10 -6.55 -16.21
CA ALA A 351 9.24 -5.86 -15.61
C ALA A 351 10.36 -6.82 -15.17
N GLU A 352 10.01 -7.97 -14.60
CA GLU A 352 10.94 -9.00 -14.14
C GLU A 352 11.70 -9.62 -15.32
N MET A 353 10.98 -9.93 -16.40
CA MET A 353 11.56 -10.48 -17.62
C MET A 353 12.50 -9.45 -18.26
N GLU A 354 12.10 -8.18 -18.32
CA GLU A 354 12.95 -7.12 -18.87
C GLU A 354 14.20 -6.89 -18.01
N ALA A 355 14.11 -6.95 -16.68
CA ALA A 355 15.28 -6.86 -15.81
C ALA A 355 16.29 -8.00 -16.08
N ILE A 356 15.80 -9.22 -16.30
CA ILE A 356 16.63 -10.37 -16.68
C ILE A 356 17.23 -10.18 -18.09
N LEU A 357 16.41 -9.77 -19.06
CA LEU A 357 16.86 -9.54 -20.44
C LEU A 357 17.86 -8.38 -20.53
N ALA A 358 17.73 -7.34 -19.71
CA ALA A 358 18.71 -6.26 -19.62
C ALA A 358 20.09 -6.75 -19.17
N CYS A 359 20.14 -7.68 -18.22
CA CYS A 359 21.38 -8.36 -17.84
C CYS A 359 21.95 -9.18 -19.01
N ALA A 360 21.12 -9.96 -19.69
CA ALA A 360 21.55 -10.76 -20.85
C ALA A 360 22.12 -9.89 -21.98
N ARG A 361 21.43 -8.78 -22.34
CA ARG A 361 21.91 -7.82 -23.34
C ARG A 361 23.23 -7.15 -22.95
N SER A 362 23.50 -7.03 -21.66
CA SER A 362 24.71 -6.38 -21.12
C SER A 362 25.80 -7.38 -20.74
N ASN A 363 25.63 -8.67 -21.02
CA ASN A 363 26.54 -9.76 -20.60
C ASN A 363 26.79 -9.81 -19.08
N ILE A 364 25.78 -9.49 -18.28
CA ILE A 364 25.85 -9.55 -16.81
C ILE A 364 25.13 -10.81 -16.32
N SER A 365 25.78 -11.57 -15.43
CA SER A 365 25.20 -12.79 -14.87
C SER A 365 24.16 -12.49 -13.79
N THR A 366 22.95 -13.04 -13.96
CA THR A 366 21.86 -13.03 -12.99
C THR A 366 22.01 -14.05 -11.87
N HIS A 367 22.95 -14.99 -12.01
CA HIS A 367 23.12 -16.12 -11.10
C HIS A 367 23.44 -15.65 -9.67
N ASN A 368 22.74 -16.22 -8.69
CA ASN A 368 22.73 -15.84 -7.27
C ASN A 368 22.26 -14.40 -6.98
N GLY A 369 21.64 -13.74 -7.96
CA GLY A 369 21.07 -12.41 -7.82
C GLY A 369 19.79 -12.38 -6.98
N ILE A 370 19.39 -11.17 -6.58
CA ILE A 370 18.13 -10.90 -5.88
C ILE A 370 17.29 -9.97 -6.75
N LEU A 371 16.07 -10.38 -7.05
CA LEU A 371 15.10 -9.59 -7.80
C LEU A 371 14.16 -8.86 -6.82
N TYR A 372 13.98 -7.57 -7.03
CA TYR A 372 12.99 -6.75 -6.33
C TYR A 372 11.94 -6.33 -7.35
N CYS A 373 10.65 -6.47 -7.04
CA CYS A 373 9.57 -6.10 -7.96
C CYS A 373 8.42 -5.44 -7.21
N THR A 374 7.78 -4.45 -7.84
CA THR A 374 6.64 -3.77 -7.22
C THR A 374 5.45 -4.72 -7.06
N THR A 375 5.26 -5.62 -8.01
CA THR A 375 4.17 -6.60 -8.02
C THR A 375 4.71 -8.03 -7.90
N PHE A 376 4.00 -8.94 -7.23
CA PHE A 376 4.40 -10.35 -7.19
C PHE A 376 4.46 -10.97 -8.60
N PRO A 377 5.53 -11.72 -8.95
CA PRO A 377 5.69 -12.23 -10.30
C PRO A 377 4.63 -13.25 -10.72
N CYS A 378 4.08 -13.09 -11.93
CA CYS A 378 3.18 -14.09 -12.48
C CYS A 378 3.90 -15.43 -12.75
N HIS A 379 3.13 -16.49 -12.98
CA HIS A 379 3.70 -17.82 -13.29
C HIS A 379 4.58 -17.81 -14.55
N ASN A 380 4.28 -16.94 -15.52
CA ASN A 380 5.14 -16.76 -16.69
C ASN A 380 6.47 -16.08 -16.33
N CYS A 381 6.52 -15.11 -15.42
CA CYS A 381 7.78 -14.55 -14.94
C CYS A 381 8.57 -15.55 -14.08
N ALA A 382 7.87 -16.32 -13.23
CA ALA A 382 8.47 -17.26 -12.29
C ALA A 382 9.39 -18.28 -12.96
N LYS A 383 8.97 -18.89 -14.09
CA LYS A 383 9.83 -19.82 -14.86
C LYS A 383 11.12 -19.16 -15.35
N HIS A 384 11.10 -17.88 -15.75
CA HIS A 384 12.31 -17.16 -16.16
C HIS A 384 13.21 -16.83 -14.96
N ILE A 385 12.61 -16.48 -13.82
CA ILE A 385 13.34 -16.24 -12.57
C ILE A 385 14.13 -17.49 -12.18
N VAL A 386 13.46 -18.65 -12.13
CA VAL A 386 14.08 -19.95 -11.84
C VAL A 386 15.19 -20.27 -12.86
N ALA A 387 14.87 -20.22 -14.16
CA ALA A 387 15.83 -20.54 -15.21
C ALA A 387 17.06 -19.62 -15.24
N SER A 388 16.93 -18.37 -14.76
CA SER A 388 18.03 -17.40 -14.71
C SER A 388 18.95 -17.57 -13.49
N GLY A 389 18.65 -18.51 -12.58
CA GLY A 389 19.47 -18.77 -11.39
C GLY A 389 19.41 -17.67 -10.33
N ILE A 390 18.34 -16.89 -10.30
CA ILE A 390 18.04 -15.94 -9.22
C ILE A 390 17.73 -16.72 -7.96
N LYS A 391 18.24 -16.29 -6.80
CA LYS A 391 18.06 -17.02 -5.53
C LYS A 391 16.93 -16.49 -4.65
N ARG A 392 16.56 -15.21 -4.82
CA ARG A 392 15.59 -14.52 -3.95
C ARG A 392 14.81 -13.49 -4.74
N VAL A 393 13.52 -13.39 -4.46
CA VAL A 393 12.57 -12.42 -5.00
C VAL A 393 11.91 -11.70 -3.83
N VAL A 394 11.93 -10.38 -3.86
CA VAL A 394 11.28 -9.51 -2.86
C VAL A 394 10.20 -8.70 -3.57
N TYR A 395 8.94 -8.80 -3.13
CA TYR A 395 7.79 -8.16 -3.80
C TYR A 395 6.92 -7.34 -2.83
N ILE A 396 6.27 -6.27 -3.30
CA ILE A 396 5.28 -5.54 -2.46
C ILE A 396 3.89 -6.16 -2.57
N GLU A 397 3.31 -6.15 -3.77
CA GLU A 397 1.90 -6.51 -3.95
C GLU A 397 1.75 -8.04 -3.96
N PRO A 398 1.05 -8.67 -3.00
CA PRO A 398 0.79 -10.10 -3.08
C PRO A 398 -0.16 -10.39 -4.26
N TYR A 399 0.23 -11.29 -5.16
CA TYR A 399 -0.61 -11.67 -6.31
C TYR A 399 -1.16 -13.09 -6.11
N PRO A 400 -2.29 -13.27 -5.40
CA PRO A 400 -2.85 -14.60 -5.08
C PRO A 400 -3.31 -15.38 -6.30
N LYS A 401 -3.42 -14.74 -7.47
CA LYS A 401 -3.73 -15.40 -8.74
C LYS A 401 -2.51 -16.09 -9.37
N SER A 402 -1.29 -15.79 -8.91
CA SER A 402 -0.11 -16.44 -9.47
C SER A 402 -0.13 -17.93 -9.16
N LYS A 403 0.19 -18.74 -10.17
CA LYS A 403 0.41 -20.17 -10.04
C LYS A 403 1.89 -20.51 -9.88
N ALA A 404 2.71 -19.54 -9.48
CA ALA A 404 4.16 -19.72 -9.35
C ALA A 404 4.51 -20.86 -8.37
N PHE A 405 3.95 -20.85 -7.15
CA PHE A 405 4.17 -21.93 -6.17
C PHE A 405 3.55 -23.26 -6.62
N ASP A 406 2.36 -23.22 -7.23
CA ASP A 406 1.66 -24.42 -7.72
C ASP A 406 2.41 -25.11 -8.88
N PHE A 407 3.03 -24.35 -9.78
CA PHE A 407 3.70 -24.86 -10.98
C PHE A 407 5.19 -25.16 -10.77
N HIS A 408 5.80 -24.59 -9.74
CA HIS A 408 7.22 -24.79 -9.42
C HIS A 408 7.45 -25.17 -7.94
N PRO A 409 6.73 -26.16 -7.38
CA PRO A 409 6.88 -26.53 -5.97
C PRO A 409 8.26 -27.13 -5.66
N ASP A 410 8.96 -27.65 -6.68
CA ASP A 410 10.32 -28.17 -6.62
C ASP A 410 11.39 -27.06 -6.57
N SER A 411 11.09 -25.88 -7.11
CA SER A 411 12.07 -24.82 -7.39
C SER A 411 11.79 -23.49 -6.69
N ILE A 412 10.58 -23.27 -6.15
CA ILE A 412 10.18 -22.03 -5.47
C ILE A 412 9.67 -22.36 -4.06
N SER A 413 9.95 -21.49 -3.09
CA SER A 413 9.48 -21.60 -1.71
C SER A 413 9.34 -20.24 -1.04
N ILE A 414 8.68 -20.23 0.12
CA ILE A 414 8.67 -19.10 1.06
C ILE A 414 9.80 -19.28 2.10
N PRO A 415 10.25 -18.21 2.77
CA PRO A 415 11.33 -18.28 3.75
C PRO A 415 11.13 -19.33 4.85
N GLU A 416 9.89 -19.57 5.28
CA GLU A 416 9.58 -20.48 6.39
C GLU A 416 9.65 -21.96 6.00
N GLU A 417 9.60 -22.28 4.70
CA GLU A 417 9.54 -23.66 4.19
C GLU A 417 10.89 -24.15 3.65
N GLU A 418 11.83 -23.25 3.32
CA GLU A 418 13.12 -23.61 2.75
C GLU A 418 14.19 -23.87 3.81
N ILE A 419 14.68 -25.12 3.86
CA ILE A 419 15.75 -25.53 4.79
C ILE A 419 17.07 -25.81 4.04
N SER A 420 17.00 -26.21 2.77
CA SER A 420 18.14 -26.73 1.99
C SER A 420 18.83 -25.70 1.08
N ASN A 421 18.33 -24.45 1.04
CA ASN A 421 18.86 -23.38 0.17
C ASN A 421 18.98 -23.80 -1.31
N SER A 422 18.01 -24.61 -1.75
CA SER A 422 17.94 -25.24 -3.08
C SER A 422 16.90 -24.60 -4.00
N LYS A 423 15.99 -23.80 -3.43
CA LYS A 423 14.90 -23.14 -4.15
C LYS A 423 15.05 -21.62 -4.15
N VAL A 424 14.35 -20.99 -5.09
CA VAL A 424 14.21 -19.53 -5.13
C VAL A 424 13.22 -19.10 -4.05
N ILE A 425 13.67 -18.23 -3.15
CA ILE A 425 12.82 -17.68 -2.08
C ILE A 425 11.98 -16.53 -2.62
N PHE A 426 10.66 -16.63 -2.52
CA PHE A 426 9.74 -15.53 -2.77
C PHE A 426 9.24 -15.00 -1.44
N GLU A 427 9.49 -13.73 -1.16
CA GLU A 427 9.07 -13.13 0.11
C GLU A 427 8.54 -11.70 -0.04
N PRO A 428 7.61 -11.28 0.82
CA PRO A 428 7.10 -9.93 0.82
C PRO A 428 8.15 -8.92 1.29
N PHE A 429 8.07 -7.72 0.74
CA PHE A 429 8.87 -6.59 1.14
C PHE A 429 8.53 -6.14 2.57
N VAL A 430 9.57 -5.84 3.35
CA VAL A 430 9.45 -5.30 4.70
C VAL A 430 10.37 -4.08 4.80
N GLY A 431 9.81 -2.95 5.20
CA GLY A 431 10.54 -1.69 5.33
C GLY A 431 9.71 -0.48 4.90
N VAL A 432 10.41 0.61 4.62
CA VAL A 432 9.83 1.85 4.08
C VAL A 432 9.37 1.66 2.64
N GLY A 433 8.08 1.88 2.40
CA GLY A 433 7.47 1.81 1.08
C GLY A 433 7.96 2.93 0.14
N PRO A 434 7.96 2.69 -1.19
CA PRO A 434 8.50 3.66 -2.15
C PRO A 434 7.84 5.05 -2.10
N ARG A 435 6.54 5.11 -1.78
CA ARG A 435 5.75 6.35 -1.75
C ARG A 435 6.33 7.41 -0.81
N CYS A 436 6.79 7.01 0.36
CA CYS A 436 7.33 7.92 1.36
C CYS A 436 8.87 7.93 1.43
N PHE A 437 9.54 7.06 0.65
CA PHE A 437 11.00 6.89 0.66
C PHE A 437 11.75 8.22 0.52
N PHE A 438 11.44 8.99 -0.52
CA PHE A 438 12.10 10.26 -0.77
C PHE A 438 11.91 11.25 0.39
N ASN A 439 10.68 11.35 0.90
CA ASN A 439 10.34 12.26 1.99
C ASN A 439 11.00 11.89 3.32
N LEU A 440 11.19 10.60 3.60
CA LEU A 440 11.76 10.12 4.85
C LEU A 440 13.30 10.05 4.85
N PHE A 441 13.94 9.85 3.70
CA PHE A 441 15.40 9.72 3.61
C PHE A 441 16.12 10.94 3.06
N SER A 442 15.44 11.84 2.33
CA SER A 442 16.00 13.14 1.98
C SER A 442 16.32 13.93 3.25
N THR A 443 17.30 14.83 3.30
CA THR A 443 17.52 15.70 4.46
C THR A 443 16.98 17.12 4.28
N ASN A 444 16.58 17.47 3.05
CA ASN A 444 16.36 18.86 2.64
C ASN A 444 15.42 19.06 1.45
N LEU A 445 15.11 18.03 0.65
CA LEU A 445 14.24 18.14 -0.52
C LEU A 445 12.81 17.59 -0.29
N GLY A 446 12.57 16.92 0.85
CA GLY A 446 11.24 16.41 1.19
C GLY A 446 10.31 17.48 1.76
N VAL A 447 9.04 17.13 1.95
CA VAL A 447 7.97 18.04 2.43
C VAL A 447 8.15 18.47 3.91
N GLY A 448 9.01 17.78 4.67
CA GLY A 448 9.27 18.07 6.08
C GLY A 448 10.37 19.12 6.31
N TYR A 449 10.60 19.47 7.58
CA TYR A 449 11.68 20.39 7.96
C TYR A 449 13.08 19.82 7.63
N LYS A 450 14.05 20.72 7.40
CA LYS A 450 15.45 20.34 7.13
C LYS A 450 16.08 19.65 8.34
N ILE A 451 16.60 18.44 8.13
CA ILE A 451 17.30 17.67 9.16
C ILE A 451 18.74 18.16 9.29
N LYS A 452 19.12 18.61 10.50
CA LYS A 452 20.51 18.94 10.84
C LYS A 452 21.21 17.72 11.42
N ARG A 453 22.31 17.28 10.80
CA ARG A 453 23.13 16.15 11.27
C ARG A 453 24.35 16.57 12.07
N LYS A 454 24.81 17.81 11.89
CA LYS A 454 25.96 18.38 12.59
C LYS A 454 25.65 19.77 13.13
N ASP A 455 26.31 20.13 14.22
CA ASP A 455 26.33 21.50 14.73
C ASP A 455 27.33 22.39 13.97
N GLN A 456 27.48 23.64 14.42
CA GLN A 456 28.38 24.62 13.80
C GLN A 456 29.86 24.22 13.92
N ASP A 457 30.21 23.44 14.96
CA ASP A 457 31.57 22.92 15.20
C ASP A 457 31.84 21.62 14.42
N GLY A 458 30.86 21.12 13.66
CA GLY A 458 30.96 19.90 12.89
C GLY A 458 30.75 18.62 13.69
N LYS A 459 30.33 18.69 14.96
CA LYS A 459 30.01 17.51 15.77
C LYS A 459 28.62 16.99 15.45
N ALA A 460 28.46 15.67 15.56
CA ALA A 460 27.18 15.00 15.36
C ALA A 460 26.12 15.51 16.37
N VAL A 461 24.96 15.94 15.87
CA VAL A 461 23.84 16.35 16.72
C VAL A 461 23.33 15.16 17.51
N ARG A 462 23.23 15.28 18.84
CA ARG A 462 22.60 14.25 19.67
C ARG A 462 21.08 14.31 19.50
N TRP A 463 20.48 13.18 19.16
CA TRP A 463 19.04 13.04 18.99
C TRP A 463 18.48 12.05 20.01
N HIS A 464 17.33 12.37 20.59
CA HIS A 464 16.65 11.54 21.58
C HIS A 464 15.16 11.44 21.24
N ARG A 465 14.60 10.23 21.30
CA ARG A 465 13.17 9.96 21.00
C ARG A 465 12.20 10.85 21.76
N LYS A 466 12.46 11.11 23.05
CA LYS A 466 11.65 12.01 23.89
C LYS A 466 11.53 13.45 23.36
N ASN A 467 12.45 13.86 22.49
CA ASN A 467 12.50 15.17 21.84
C ASN A 467 12.15 15.08 20.35
N GLY A 468 11.83 13.88 19.85
CA GLY A 468 11.43 13.66 18.46
C GLY A 468 10.21 14.51 18.12
N LYS A 469 10.26 15.11 16.94
CA LYS A 469 9.20 15.94 16.37
C LYS A 469 8.82 15.35 15.02
N LEU A 470 7.52 15.28 14.76
CA LEU A 470 7.01 14.76 13.50
C LEU A 470 7.67 15.50 12.35
N ARG A 471 8.33 14.76 11.47
CA ARG A 471 9.12 15.34 10.38
C ARG A 471 8.23 16.05 9.36
N MET A 472 7.14 15.39 8.99
CA MET A 472 6.16 15.90 8.03
C MET A 472 4.94 16.40 8.80
N GLN A 473 4.95 17.68 9.14
CA GLN A 473 3.93 18.29 10.00
C GLN A 473 2.65 18.60 9.21
N MET A 474 1.50 18.40 9.84
CA MET A 474 0.21 18.85 9.31
C MET A 474 -0.01 20.32 9.63
N LEU A 475 -0.64 21.05 8.71
CA LEU A 475 -1.10 22.41 8.95
C LEU A 475 -2.45 22.36 9.70
N PRO A 476 -2.52 22.80 10.97
CA PRO A 476 -3.71 22.73 11.83
C PRO A 476 -5.05 23.03 11.17
N LEU A 477 -5.17 24.20 10.54
CA LEU A 477 -6.43 24.67 10.00
C LEU A 477 -6.97 23.76 8.89
N SER A 478 -6.08 23.23 8.04
CA SER A 478 -6.47 22.47 6.85
C SER A 478 -7.15 21.14 7.18
N TYR A 479 -6.54 20.32 8.06
CA TYR A 479 -7.11 19.00 8.34
C TYR A 479 -8.33 19.07 9.26
N MET A 480 -8.40 20.04 10.18
CA MET A 480 -9.54 20.19 11.08
C MET A 480 -10.81 20.63 10.34
N GLU A 481 -10.69 21.47 9.31
CA GLU A 481 -11.81 21.83 8.43
C GLU A 481 -12.31 20.60 7.65
N ARG A 482 -11.40 19.79 7.11
CA ARG A 482 -11.74 18.55 6.39
C ARG A 482 -12.37 17.48 7.29
N GLU A 483 -11.89 17.36 8.52
CA GLU A 483 -12.53 16.54 9.54
C GLU A 483 -13.96 17.02 9.85
N ALA A 484 -14.17 18.33 9.98
CA ALA A 484 -15.51 18.89 10.20
C ALA A 484 -16.45 18.66 9.00
N GLN A 485 -15.92 18.68 7.78
CA GLN A 485 -16.69 18.28 6.59
C GLN A 485 -17.05 16.78 6.63
N SER A 486 -16.12 15.94 7.07
CA SER A 486 -16.36 14.49 7.24
C SER A 486 -17.49 14.23 8.24
N LEU A 487 -17.56 15.04 9.31
CA LEU A 487 -18.65 14.99 10.27
C LEU A 487 -20.02 15.25 9.63
N ILE A 488 -20.12 16.29 8.79
CA ILE A 488 -21.37 16.61 8.08
C ILE A 488 -21.79 15.43 7.19
N ASN A 489 -20.86 14.84 6.45
CA ASN A 489 -21.15 13.69 5.57
C ASN A 489 -21.71 12.50 6.36
N VAL A 490 -21.14 12.24 7.54
CA VAL A 490 -21.56 11.12 8.41
C VAL A 490 -22.92 11.40 9.06
N ASP A 491 -23.17 12.64 9.49
CA ASP A 491 -24.46 13.02 10.06
C ASP A 491 -25.57 12.92 9.00
N ASN A 492 -25.30 13.28 7.74
CA ASN A 492 -26.23 13.07 6.61
C ASN A 492 -26.56 11.59 6.40
N LEU A 493 -25.54 10.70 6.42
CA LEU A 493 -25.78 9.27 6.34
C LEU A 493 -26.63 8.76 7.50
N ILE A 494 -26.38 9.23 8.73
CA ILE A 494 -27.18 8.84 9.90
C ILE A 494 -28.65 9.26 9.72
N GLU A 495 -28.92 10.40 9.10
CA GLU A 495 -30.28 10.82 8.75
C GLU A 495 -30.91 9.92 7.68
N GLU A 496 -30.15 9.51 6.67
CA GLU A 496 -30.62 8.59 5.63
C GLU A 496 -30.90 7.19 6.17
N LEU A 497 -30.06 6.65 7.05
CA LEU A 497 -30.26 5.35 7.70
C LEU A 497 -31.51 5.29 8.61
N LYS A 498 -32.06 6.45 8.99
CA LYS A 498 -33.29 6.55 9.81
C LYS A 498 -34.56 6.64 8.96
N LYS A 499 -34.44 6.89 7.66
CA LYS A 499 -35.56 6.86 6.70
C LYS A 499 -35.83 5.42 6.28
#